data_AF-A0A146K3Q4-F1
#
_entry.id   AF-A0A146K3Q4-F1
#
_cell.length_a   1.000
_cell.length_b   1.000
_cell.length_c   1.000
_cell.angle_alpha   90.00
_cell.angle_beta   90.00
_cell.angle_gamma   90.00
#
_symmetry.space_group_name_H-M   'P 1'
#
loop_
_entity.id
_entity.type
_entity.pdbx_description
1 polymer ?
#
loop_
_entity_poly.entity_id
_entity_poly.type
_entity_poly.pdbx_seq_one_letter_code
_entity_poly.pdbx_strand_id
1 'polypeptide(L)'
;RSFIAPKCQIVEQDAFLECHCLCKFVAKDIQSIGQNAFCKCKIKEFHCTKVQRVGHDAFSYSPIRKADFGNCMDVSASAFNFCQRVELVSGLSQDHRIHQSGTCRLG
;
A
#
# COMPACT_ATOMS: atom_id res chain seq x y z
N ARG A 1 6.88 -15.17 3.50
CA ARG A 1 8.29 -14.82 3.20
C ARG A 1 8.46 -13.32 3.36
N SER A 2 9.66 -12.90 3.79
CA SER A 2 10.03 -11.49 3.91
C SER A 2 10.92 -11.11 2.73
N PHE A 3 10.65 -9.97 2.11
CA PHE A 3 11.51 -9.40 1.08
C PHE A 3 12.13 -8.10 1.60
N ILE A 4 13.45 -7.97 1.49
CA ILE A 4 14.20 -6.84 2.01
C ILE A 4 14.95 -6.23 0.83
N ALA A 5 14.60 -5.01 0.48
CA ALA A 5 15.21 -4.29 -0.63
C ALA A 5 15.58 -2.87 -0.17
N PRO A 6 16.74 -2.69 0.49
CA PRO A 6 17.09 -1.43 1.12
C PRO A 6 17.35 -0.32 0.11
N LYS A 7 17.84 -0.67 -1.09
CA LYS A 7 18.13 0.26 -2.19
C LYS A 7 17.02 0.33 -3.25
N CYS A 8 15.88 -0.33 -3.03
CA CYS A 8 14.77 -0.27 -3.99
C CYS A 8 14.10 1.10 -3.91
N GLN A 9 14.06 1.78 -5.05
CA GLN A 9 13.47 3.11 -5.19
C GLN A 9 12.10 3.08 -5.87
N ILE A 10 11.91 2.16 -6.80
CA ILE A 10 10.69 2.05 -7.61
C ILE A 10 10.24 0.59 -7.55
N VAL A 11 8.97 0.39 -7.24
CA VAL A 11 8.30 -0.88 -7.48
C VAL A 11 7.47 -0.67 -8.73
N GLU A 12 7.82 -1.37 -9.80
CA GLU A 12 7.13 -1.22 -11.08
C GLU A 12 5.72 -1.82 -11.03
N GLN A 13 4.96 -1.55 -12.10
CA GLN A 13 3.65 -2.14 -12.28
C GLN A 13 3.75 -3.68 -12.24
N ASP A 14 2.79 -4.32 -11.56
CA ASP A 14 2.67 -5.78 -11.46
C ASP A 14 3.89 -6.52 -10.86
N ALA A 15 4.88 -5.82 -10.28
CA ALA A 15 6.15 -6.39 -9.83
C ALA A 15 6.01 -7.57 -8.83
N PHE A 16 5.00 -7.52 -7.96
CA PHE A 16 4.64 -8.60 -7.03
C PHE A 16 3.16 -9.01 -7.16
N LEU A 17 2.56 -8.84 -8.33
CA LEU A 17 1.18 -9.25 -8.58
C LEU A 17 0.97 -10.73 -8.21
N GLU A 18 -0.08 -11.02 -7.44
CA GLU A 18 -0.44 -12.37 -6.99
C GLU A 18 0.66 -13.10 -6.19
N CYS A 19 1.57 -12.35 -5.56
CA CYS A 19 2.62 -12.95 -4.75
C CYS A 19 2.07 -13.41 -3.37
N HIS A 20 1.43 -14.58 -3.35
CA HIS A 20 0.83 -15.16 -2.14
C HIS A 20 1.86 -15.55 -1.06
N CYS A 21 3.14 -15.62 -1.44
CA CYS A 21 4.24 -15.94 -0.54
C CYS A 21 4.78 -14.71 0.20
N LEU A 22 4.49 -13.49 -0.26
CA LEU A 22 5.04 -12.26 0.30
C LEU A 22 4.20 -11.78 1.48
N CYS A 23 4.78 -11.86 2.67
CA CYS A 23 4.11 -11.51 3.93
C CYS A 23 4.63 -10.19 4.53
N LYS A 24 5.90 -9.88 4.26
CA LYS A 24 6.58 -8.71 4.78
C LYS A 24 7.45 -8.13 3.68
N PHE A 25 7.33 -6.84 3.47
CA PHE A 25 8.13 -6.11 2.52
C PHE A 25 8.82 -4.97 3.26
N VAL A 26 10.14 -4.90 3.18
CA VAL A 26 10.95 -3.89 3.85
C VAL A 26 11.80 -3.17 2.83
N ALA A 27 11.49 -1.91 2.60
CA ALA A 27 12.33 -1.00 1.83
C ALA A 27 12.34 0.37 2.53
N LYS A 28 13.47 1.08 2.46
CA LYS A 28 13.63 2.38 3.13
C LYS A 28 13.54 3.56 2.17
N ASP A 29 13.89 3.33 0.92
CA ASP A 29 14.08 4.38 -0.09
C ASP A 29 13.07 4.31 -1.24
N ILE A 30 11.93 3.63 -1.07
CA ILE A 30 10.89 3.62 -2.09
C ILE A 30 10.30 5.00 -2.24
N GLN A 31 10.27 5.46 -3.48
CA GLN A 31 9.69 6.71 -3.93
C GLN A 31 8.39 6.49 -4.70
N SER A 32 8.27 5.40 -5.46
CA SER A 32 7.09 5.14 -6.29
C SER A 32 6.67 3.68 -6.24
N ILE A 33 5.37 3.46 -6.11
CA ILE A 33 4.73 2.15 -6.19
C ILE A 33 3.81 2.15 -7.41
N GLY A 34 4.06 1.25 -8.36
CA GLY A 34 3.31 1.10 -9.59
C GLY A 34 1.90 0.55 -9.36
N GLN A 35 1.10 0.59 -10.43
CA GLN A 35 -0.22 -0.03 -10.44
C GLN A 35 -0.11 -1.54 -10.15
N ASN A 36 -1.03 -2.08 -9.36
CA ASN A 36 -1.07 -3.51 -9.01
C ASN A 36 0.22 -4.10 -8.39
N ALA A 37 1.18 -3.26 -7.99
CA ALA A 37 2.51 -3.70 -7.57
C ALA A 37 2.48 -4.81 -6.51
N PHE A 38 1.53 -4.76 -5.58
CA PHE A 38 1.29 -5.75 -4.53
C PHE A 38 -0.16 -6.25 -4.54
N CYS A 39 -0.84 -6.24 -5.68
CA CYS A 39 -2.21 -6.74 -5.78
C CYS A 39 -2.25 -8.24 -5.45
N LYS A 40 -3.25 -8.66 -4.66
CA LYS A 40 -3.42 -10.03 -4.13
C LYS A 40 -2.19 -10.58 -3.38
N CYS A 41 -1.38 -9.73 -2.76
CA CYS A 41 -0.30 -10.16 -1.88
C CYS A 41 -0.81 -10.55 -0.48
N LYS A 42 0.02 -11.24 0.32
CA LYS A 42 -0.26 -11.51 1.75
C LYS A 42 0.44 -10.53 2.69
N ILE A 43 0.79 -9.33 2.21
CA ILE A 43 1.45 -8.30 3.00
C ILE A 43 0.49 -7.78 4.05
N LYS A 44 0.94 -7.78 5.31
CA LYS A 44 0.14 -7.28 6.45
C LYS A 44 0.51 -5.86 6.85
N GLU A 45 1.78 -5.51 6.68
CA GLU A 45 2.33 -4.23 7.10
C GLU A 45 3.30 -3.72 6.05
N PHE A 46 3.21 -2.43 5.76
CA PHE A 46 4.09 -1.73 4.84
C PHE A 46 4.58 -0.45 5.51
N HIS A 47 5.90 -0.26 5.54
CA HIS A 47 6.54 0.85 6.26
C HIS A 47 7.61 1.48 5.37
N CYS A 48 7.28 2.56 4.68
CA CYS A 48 8.18 3.31 3.81
C CYS A 48 7.87 4.81 3.87
N THR A 49 8.66 5.57 4.62
CA THR A 49 8.37 7.00 4.88
C THR A 49 8.73 7.96 3.74
N LYS A 50 9.37 7.45 2.67
CA LYS A 50 9.84 8.23 1.52
C LYS A 50 8.97 8.06 0.27
N VAL A 51 7.86 7.34 0.37
CA VAL A 51 6.99 7.04 -0.78
C VAL A 51 6.31 8.35 -1.19
N GLN A 52 6.46 8.72 -2.46
CA GLN A 52 5.87 9.93 -3.01
C GLN A 52 4.56 9.63 -3.74
N ARG A 53 4.48 8.49 -4.44
CA ARG A 53 3.34 8.10 -5.26
C ARG A 53 2.96 6.63 -5.09
N VAL A 54 1.65 6.37 -5.01
CA VAL A 54 1.08 5.02 -4.99
C VAL A 54 0.04 4.88 -6.10
N GLY A 55 0.31 3.96 -7.02
CA GLY A 55 -0.54 3.67 -8.17
C GLY A 55 -1.88 3.02 -7.82
N HIS A 56 -2.73 2.91 -8.83
CA HIS A 56 -4.04 2.28 -8.74
C HIS A 56 -3.92 0.81 -8.32
N ASP A 57 -4.83 0.36 -7.44
CA ASP A 57 -4.93 -1.04 -7.00
C ASP A 57 -3.60 -1.65 -6.48
N ALA A 58 -2.64 -0.80 -6.08
CA ALA A 58 -1.31 -1.23 -5.67
C ALA A 58 -1.33 -2.28 -4.56
N PHE A 59 -2.31 -2.22 -3.65
CA PHE A 59 -2.51 -3.17 -2.56
C PHE A 59 -3.88 -3.84 -2.62
N SER A 60 -4.55 -3.81 -3.78
CA SER A 60 -5.90 -4.38 -3.94
C SER A 60 -5.93 -5.86 -3.57
N TYR A 61 -7.01 -6.31 -2.93
CA TYR A 61 -7.18 -7.68 -2.42
C TYR A 61 -6.09 -8.17 -1.42
N SER A 62 -5.24 -7.28 -0.90
CA SER A 62 -4.25 -7.64 0.10
C SER A 62 -4.81 -7.47 1.52
N PRO A 63 -4.46 -8.37 2.48
CA PRO A 63 -4.87 -8.26 3.88
C PRO A 63 -3.96 -7.27 4.65
N ILE A 64 -3.62 -6.15 4.03
CA ILE A 64 -2.80 -5.10 4.63
C ILE A 64 -3.60 -4.42 5.74
N ARG A 65 -2.97 -4.22 6.89
CA ARG A 65 -3.56 -3.61 8.08
C ARG A 65 -2.96 -2.26 8.39
N LYS A 66 -1.67 -2.08 8.09
CA LYS A 66 -0.93 -0.85 8.34
C LYS A 66 -0.09 -0.50 7.12
N ALA A 67 -0.24 0.72 6.63
CA ALA A 67 0.55 1.27 5.55
C ALA A 67 1.06 2.64 6.00
N ASP A 68 2.36 2.77 6.20
CA ASP A 68 3.03 4.04 6.47
C ASP A 68 3.81 4.45 5.22
N PHE A 69 3.34 5.52 4.57
CA PHE A 69 3.97 6.13 3.41
C PHE A 69 4.69 7.44 3.76
N GLY A 70 4.76 7.83 5.04
CA GLY A 70 5.30 9.12 5.47
C GLY A 70 4.59 10.27 4.76
N ASN A 71 5.33 11.26 4.26
CA ASN A 71 4.77 12.41 3.53
C ASN A 71 4.50 12.09 2.05
N CYS A 72 3.65 11.10 1.81
CA CYS A 72 3.19 10.76 0.46
C CYS A 72 2.45 11.94 -0.16
N MET A 73 2.73 12.25 -1.42
CA MET A 73 2.11 13.35 -2.15
C MET A 73 0.88 12.91 -2.93
N ASP A 74 0.85 11.65 -3.37
CA ASP A 74 -0.21 11.12 -4.19
C ASP A 74 -0.48 9.65 -3.86
N VAL A 75 -1.70 9.36 -3.45
CA VAL A 75 -2.17 7.99 -3.22
C VAL A 75 -3.45 7.83 -4.00
N SER A 76 -3.43 6.91 -4.97
CA SER A 76 -4.63 6.59 -5.72
C SER A 76 -5.77 6.16 -4.79
N ALA A 77 -6.97 6.71 -5.01
CA ALA A 77 -8.16 6.35 -4.25
C ALA A 77 -8.48 4.84 -4.31
N SER A 78 -8.06 4.15 -5.39
CA SER A 78 -8.24 2.71 -5.57
C SER A 78 -7.08 1.86 -5.06
N ALA A 79 -6.01 2.46 -4.49
CA ALA A 79 -4.82 1.73 -4.06
C ALA A 79 -5.12 0.59 -3.07
N PHE A 80 -6.17 0.75 -2.26
CA PHE A 80 -6.60 -0.22 -1.23
C PHE A 80 -7.99 -0.80 -1.49
N ASN A 81 -8.38 -0.93 -2.76
CA ASN A 81 -9.64 -1.57 -3.14
C ASN A 81 -9.76 -2.98 -2.55
N PHE A 82 -10.95 -3.33 -2.07
CA PHE A 82 -11.25 -4.64 -1.46
C PHE A 82 -10.35 -5.01 -0.26
N CYS A 83 -9.61 -4.05 0.31
CA CYS A 83 -8.95 -4.23 1.60
C CYS A 83 -9.97 -4.08 2.74
N GLN A 84 -9.88 -4.94 3.75
CA GLN A 84 -10.84 -4.94 4.87
C GLN A 84 -10.75 -3.65 5.69
N ARG A 85 -9.56 -3.36 6.22
CA ARG A 85 -9.31 -2.19 7.09
C ARG A 85 -7.82 -1.90 7.11
N VAL A 86 -7.46 -0.73 6.59
CA VAL A 86 -6.07 -0.29 6.49
C VAL A 86 -5.90 1.00 7.28
N GLU A 87 -4.98 1.00 8.23
CA GLU A 87 -4.46 2.21 8.86
C GLU A 87 -3.43 2.81 7.91
N LEU A 88 -3.84 3.82 7.15
CA LEU A 88 -2.94 4.57 6.27
C LEU A 88 -2.37 5.77 7.03
N VAL A 89 -1.04 5.85 7.08
CA VAL A 89 -0.29 7.05 7.46
C VAL A 89 0.30 7.62 6.18
N SER A 90 -0.38 8.61 5.63
CA SER A 90 0.14 9.48 4.57
C SER A 90 0.07 10.91 5.10
N GLY A 91 1.13 11.70 4.94
CA GLY A 91 1.22 13.10 5.34
C GLY A 91 0.31 14.03 4.54
N LEU A 92 -0.61 13.45 3.74
CA LEU A 92 -1.75 14.11 3.16
C LEU A 92 -2.66 14.51 4.32
N SER A 93 -2.66 15.82 4.63
CA SER A 93 -3.49 16.45 5.65
C SER A 93 -4.95 16.05 5.50
N GLN A 94 -5.41 15.10 6.34
CA GLN A 94 -6.76 14.75 6.81
C GLN A 94 -8.03 14.90 5.92
N ASP A 95 -7.93 15.29 4.66
CA ASP A 95 -9.07 15.58 3.80
C ASP A 95 -9.31 14.50 2.73
N HIS A 96 -8.32 13.66 2.46
CA HIS A 96 -8.55 12.40 1.75
C HIS A 96 -9.09 11.36 2.73
N ARG A 97 -10.37 11.54 3.13
CA ARG A 97 -11.21 10.42 3.52
C ARG A 97 -11.17 9.44 2.36
N ILE A 98 -10.31 8.42 2.46
CA ILE A 98 -10.40 7.24 1.63
C ILE A 98 -11.73 6.62 2.04
N HIS A 99 -12.80 7.05 1.36
CA HIS A 99 -14.14 6.56 1.59
C HIS A 99 -14.07 5.07 1.27
N GLN A 100 -14.01 4.25 2.32
CA GLN A 100 -14.42 2.86 2.25
C GLN A 100 -15.91 2.90 1.89
N SER A 101 -16.20 2.88 0.59
CA SER A 101 -17.51 2.46 0.10
C SER A 101 -17.61 0.96 0.39
N GLY A 102 -18.06 0.64 1.60
CA GLY A 102 -18.13 -0.74 2.07
C GLY A 102 -18.48 -0.86 3.54
N THR A 103 -19.72 -0.50 3.88
CA THR A 103 -20.52 -1.07 4.98
C THR A 103 -19.76 -1.60 6.21
N CYS A 104 -19.56 -0.77 7.23
CA CYS A 104 -19.62 -1.20 8.62
C CYS A 104 -20.12 -0.04 9.47
N ARG A 105 -21.45 0.14 9.48
CA ARG A 105 -22.13 0.80 10.59
C ARG A 105 -21.81 -0.03 11.83
N LEU A 106 -20.98 0.50 12.71
CA LEU A 106 -20.83 -0.02 14.07
C LEU A 106 -22.03 0.52 14.86
N GLY A 107 -22.91 -0.40 15.27
CA GLY A 107 -23.72 -0.21 16.47
C GLY A 107 -22.89 -0.47 17.72
#